data_AF-A0A3C1F9H3-F1
#
_entry.id   AF-A0A3C1F9H3-F1
#
_cell.length_a   1.000
_cell.length_b   1.000
_cell.length_c   1.000
_cell.angle_alpha   90.00
_cell.angle_beta   90.00
_cell.angle_gamma   90.00
#
_symmetry.space_group_name_H-M   'P 1'
#
loop_
_entity.id
_entity.type
_entity.pdbx_description
1 polymer ?
#
loop_
_entity_poly.entity_id
_entity_poly.type
_entity_poly.pdbx_seq_one_letter_code
_entity_poly.pdbx_strand_id
1 'polypeptide(L)'
;MKKGFTLIELLAAVLIMGILTAVALPQYRRSLERTRVAEALQMLPSIYDARERLVTENDWTWSEGLHAGTAASRVSFKKLDMEMKGQQGSNATTWVTDNFTYNLADNCLGMLCVVNAEPKVSANMLRGAYKGTTIYYTGNDFFCCPGTVSDSCERLNLTQASNCSLKKF
;
A
#
# COMPACT_ATOMS: atom_id res chain seq x y z
N MET A 1 -45.57 -15.71 35.18
CA MET A 1 -44.25 -16.36 35.37
C MET A 1 -43.43 -16.14 34.10
N LYS A 2 -42.30 -15.45 34.18
CA LYS A 2 -41.43 -15.23 33.01
C LYS A 2 -40.62 -16.51 32.78
N LYS A 3 -40.75 -17.14 31.60
CA LYS A 3 -39.87 -18.24 31.17
C LYS A 3 -38.44 -17.69 31.06
N GLY A 4 -37.56 -18.14 31.93
CA GLY A 4 -36.12 -17.87 31.83
C GLY A 4 -35.48 -18.78 30.78
N PHE A 5 -34.42 -18.30 30.13
CA PHE A 5 -33.58 -19.11 29.25
C PHE A 5 -32.93 -20.26 30.04
N THR A 6 -32.85 -21.43 29.42
CA THR A 6 -32.17 -22.59 30.02
C THR A 6 -30.66 -22.49 29.81
N LEU A 7 -29.87 -22.98 30.78
CA LEU A 7 -28.41 -22.98 30.68
C LEU A 7 -27.91 -23.83 29.50
N ILE A 8 -28.65 -24.90 29.17
CA ILE A 8 -28.33 -25.77 28.05
C ILE A 8 -28.55 -25.11 26.69
N GLU A 9 -29.56 -24.24 26.54
CA GLU A 9 -29.76 -23.44 25.32
C GLU A 9 -28.58 -22.51 25.06
N LEU A 10 -28.09 -21.84 26.11
CA LEU A 10 -26.95 -20.94 25.99
C LEU A 10 -25.67 -21.70 25.63
N LEU A 11 -25.45 -22.88 26.21
CA LEU A 11 -24.28 -23.70 25.90
C LEU A 11 -24.28 -24.21 24.45
N ALA A 12 -25.42 -24.70 23.96
CA ALA A 12 -25.54 -25.15 22.58
C ALA A 12 -25.35 -23.99 21.58
N ALA A 13 -25.90 -22.81 21.89
CA ALA A 13 -25.73 -21.62 21.06
C ALA A 13 -24.26 -21.17 20.97
N VAL A 14 -23.55 -21.13 22.10
CA VAL A 14 -22.12 -20.76 22.14
C VAL A 14 -21.26 -21.78 21.38
N LEU A 15 -21.58 -23.07 21.50
CA LEU A 15 -20.87 -24.12 20.76
C LEU A 15 -21.00 -23.92 19.25
N ILE A 16 -22.21 -23.66 18.75
CA ILE A 16 -22.45 -23.44 17.31
C ILE A 16 -21.74 -22.16 16.85
N MET A 17 -21.81 -21.06 17.60
CA MET A 17 -21.09 -19.83 17.27
C MET A 17 -19.56 -20.04 17.27
N GLY A 18 -19.03 -20.89 18.15
CA GLY A 18 -17.61 -21.26 18.18
C GLY A 18 -17.14 -21.93 16.88
N ILE A 19 -17.92 -22.87 16.36
CA ILE A 19 -17.60 -23.57 15.09
C ILE A 19 -17.66 -22.61 13.90
N LEU A 20 -18.71 -21.79 13.82
CA LEU A 20 -18.87 -20.82 12.72
C LEU A 20 -17.73 -19.80 12.68
N THR A 21 -17.36 -19.26 13.85
CA THR A 21 -16.28 -18.26 13.94
C THR A 21 -14.92 -18.83 13.56
N ALA A 22 -14.63 -20.09 13.91
CA ALA A 22 -13.38 -20.75 13.56
C ALA A 22 -13.14 -20.81 12.04
N VAL A 23 -14.19 -21.07 11.25
CA VAL A 23 -14.09 -21.13 9.78
C VAL A 23 -14.20 -19.75 9.13
N ALA A 24 -15.09 -18.90 9.65
CA ALA A 24 -15.37 -17.58 9.05
C ALA A 24 -14.23 -16.57 9.25
N LEU A 25 -13.55 -16.57 10.40
CA LEU A 25 -12.53 -15.57 10.73
C LEU A 25 -11.32 -15.54 9.76
N PRO A 26 -10.68 -16.66 9.38
CA PRO A 26 -9.56 -16.62 8.43
C PRO A 26 -9.99 -16.12 7.06
N GLN A 27 -11.20 -16.47 6.61
CA GLN A 27 -11.76 -15.99 5.34
C GLN A 27 -12.02 -14.47 5.39
N TYR A 28 -12.63 -13.99 6.48
CA TYR A 28 -12.87 -12.57 6.69
C TYR A 28 -11.57 -11.75 6.67
N ARG A 29 -10.52 -12.23 7.34
CA ARG A 29 -9.20 -11.58 7.33
C ARG A 29 -8.63 -11.46 5.91
N ARG A 30 -8.73 -12.50 5.08
CA ARG A 30 -8.29 -12.45 3.67
C ARG A 30 -9.07 -11.43 2.86
N SER A 31 -10.38 -11.34 3.07
CA SER A 31 -11.23 -10.33 2.41
C SER A 31 -10.81 -8.92 2.80
N LEU A 32 -10.54 -8.68 4.08
CA LEU A 32 -10.08 -7.37 4.56
C LEU A 32 -8.74 -6.96 3.94
N GLU A 33 -7.78 -7.87 3.82
CA GLU A 33 -6.50 -7.56 3.17
C GLU A 33 -6.67 -7.23 1.68
N ARG A 34 -7.57 -7.93 0.97
CA ARG A 34 -7.90 -7.61 -0.42
C ARG A 34 -8.53 -6.23 -0.56
N THR A 35 -9.44 -5.87 0.34
CA THR A 35 -10.04 -4.52 0.37
C THR A 35 -8.97 -3.45 0.61
N ARG A 36 -8.02 -3.68 1.51
CA ARG A 36 -6.89 -2.75 1.72
C ARG A 36 -6.06 -2.60 0.45
N VAL A 37 -5.67 -3.70 -0.18
CA VAL A 37 -4.86 -3.62 -1.42
C VAL A 37 -5.62 -2.92 -2.54
N ALA A 38 -6.94 -3.15 -2.67
CA ALA A 38 -7.77 -2.44 -3.64
C ALA A 38 -7.74 -0.91 -3.43
N GLU A 39 -7.63 -0.43 -2.20
CA GLU A 39 -7.45 0.98 -1.86
C GLU A 39 -6.18 1.55 -2.50
N ALA A 40 -5.05 0.86 -2.35
CA ALA A 40 -3.78 1.28 -2.95
C ALA A 40 -3.77 1.15 -4.48
N LEU A 41 -4.38 0.10 -5.04
CA LEU A 41 -4.49 -0.08 -6.48
C LEU A 41 -5.34 1.01 -7.15
N GLN A 42 -6.28 1.60 -6.42
CA GLN A 42 -7.06 2.75 -6.91
C GLN A 42 -6.32 4.08 -6.76
N MET A 43 -5.56 4.26 -5.68
CA MET A 43 -4.86 5.52 -5.40
C MET A 43 -3.52 5.67 -6.12
N LEU A 44 -2.78 4.59 -6.37
CA LEU A 44 -1.47 4.67 -7.02
C LEU A 44 -1.54 5.27 -8.44
N PRO A 45 -2.50 4.90 -9.31
CA PRO A 45 -2.63 5.53 -10.63
C PRO A 45 -2.93 7.02 -10.57
N SER A 46 -3.84 7.45 -9.69
CA SER A 46 -4.16 8.88 -9.57
C SER A 46 -2.97 9.68 -9.03
N ILE A 47 -2.20 9.11 -8.11
CA ILE A 47 -0.94 9.70 -7.64
C ILE A 47 0.09 9.82 -8.77
N TYR A 48 0.24 8.76 -9.55
CA TYR A 48 1.14 8.72 -10.70
C TYR A 48 0.78 9.81 -11.70
N ASP A 49 -0.47 9.84 -12.17
CA ASP A 49 -0.93 10.80 -13.19
C ASP A 49 -0.76 12.26 -12.74
N ALA A 50 -1.09 12.57 -11.48
CA ALA A 50 -0.90 13.92 -10.96
C ALA A 50 0.58 14.31 -10.92
N ARG A 51 1.46 13.36 -10.60
CA ARG A 51 2.91 13.59 -10.63
C ARG A 51 3.38 13.82 -12.06
N GLU A 52 2.94 13.01 -13.02
CA GLU A 52 3.29 13.18 -14.45
C GLU A 52 2.87 14.57 -14.95
N ARG A 53 1.67 15.03 -14.58
CA ARG A 53 1.18 16.38 -14.91
C ARG A 53 2.09 17.45 -14.33
N LEU A 54 2.40 17.37 -13.04
CA LEU A 54 3.29 18.34 -12.39
C LEU A 54 4.68 18.40 -13.05
N VAL A 55 5.23 17.23 -13.41
CA VAL A 55 6.54 17.14 -14.09
C VAL A 55 6.46 17.79 -15.47
N THR A 56 5.40 17.52 -16.22
CA THR A 56 5.19 18.06 -17.57
C THR A 56 4.91 19.56 -17.55
N GLU A 57 4.09 20.06 -16.63
CA GLU A 57 3.75 21.49 -16.50
C GLU A 57 4.95 22.37 -16.18
N ASN A 58 5.96 21.81 -15.53
CA ASN A 58 7.17 22.52 -15.13
C ASN A 58 8.39 22.18 -16.01
N ASP A 59 8.19 21.45 -17.11
CA ASP A 59 9.25 20.97 -18.02
C ASP A 59 10.42 20.26 -17.29
N TRP A 60 10.11 19.48 -16.24
CA TRP A 60 11.10 18.73 -15.48
C TRP A 60 11.45 17.41 -16.15
N THR A 61 12.73 17.04 -16.13
CA THR A 61 13.15 15.71 -16.56
C THR A 61 13.05 14.70 -15.41
N TRP A 62 12.81 13.42 -15.75
CA TRP A 62 12.76 12.30 -14.79
C TRP A 62 14.03 12.17 -13.94
N SER A 63 15.17 12.64 -14.44
CA SER A 63 16.46 12.63 -13.77
C SER A 63 16.69 13.78 -12.79
N GLU A 64 15.97 14.90 -12.93
CA GLU A 64 16.24 16.13 -12.16
C GLU A 64 15.10 16.50 -11.18
N GLY A 65 13.88 16.02 -11.43
CA GLY A 65 12.70 16.31 -10.59
C GLY A 65 12.52 15.42 -9.36
N LEU A 66 13.20 14.27 -9.29
CA LEU A 66 12.80 13.13 -8.44
C LEU A 66 13.96 12.53 -7.60
N HIS A 67 14.82 13.36 -7.01
CA HIS A 67 15.73 12.90 -5.96
C HIS A 67 15.01 12.86 -4.60
N ALA A 68 14.50 11.69 -4.23
CA ALA A 68 13.91 11.50 -2.92
C ALA A 68 14.96 11.74 -1.81
N GLY A 69 14.61 12.54 -0.81
CA GLY A 69 15.41 12.69 0.41
C GLY A 69 16.45 13.82 0.44
N THR A 70 16.47 14.72 -0.54
CA THR A 70 17.17 16.02 -0.41
C THR A 70 16.15 17.16 -0.36
N ALA A 71 16.51 18.29 0.27
CA ALA A 71 15.66 19.49 0.33
C ALA A 71 15.30 20.08 -1.05
N ALA A 72 15.84 19.51 -2.13
CA ALA A 72 15.66 19.90 -3.52
C ALA A 72 14.60 19.08 -4.29
N SER A 73 13.86 18.14 -3.65
CA SER A 73 12.79 17.42 -4.36
C SER A 73 11.76 18.42 -4.88
N ARG A 74 11.67 18.54 -6.21
CA ARG A 74 10.79 19.49 -6.88
C ARG A 74 9.33 19.03 -6.85
N VAL A 75 9.14 17.71 -6.81
CA VAL A 75 7.86 17.02 -6.63
C VAL A 75 7.55 16.85 -5.13
N SER A 76 6.31 17.13 -4.74
CA SER A 76 5.79 16.89 -3.39
C SER A 76 4.27 16.70 -3.40
N PHE A 77 3.72 15.97 -2.42
CA PHE A 77 2.27 15.71 -2.34
C PHE A 77 1.44 16.99 -2.24
N LYS A 78 1.97 18.02 -1.57
CA LYS A 78 1.32 19.33 -1.46
C LYS A 78 1.12 20.03 -2.82
N LYS A 79 1.89 19.67 -3.85
CA LYS A 79 1.82 20.26 -5.20
C LYS A 79 0.98 19.46 -6.19
N LEU A 80 0.50 18.27 -5.82
CA LEU A 80 -0.22 17.38 -6.74
C LEU A 80 -1.71 17.70 -6.92
N ASP A 81 -2.19 18.77 -6.27
CA ASP A 81 -3.61 19.21 -6.29
C ASP A 81 -4.60 18.05 -6.18
N MET A 82 -4.35 17.17 -5.20
CA MET A 82 -5.16 16.00 -4.92
C MET A 82 -5.62 16.00 -3.47
N GLU A 83 -6.88 15.62 -3.28
CA GLU A 83 -7.43 15.40 -1.96
C GLU A 83 -7.32 13.93 -1.59
N MET A 84 -6.52 13.65 -0.56
CA MET A 84 -6.35 12.31 -0.01
C MET A 84 -6.52 12.36 1.50
N LYS A 85 -7.15 11.33 2.07
CA LYS A 85 -7.15 11.16 3.53
C LYS A 85 -5.73 10.86 4.01
N GLY A 86 -5.34 11.42 5.15
CA GLY A 86 -4.02 11.19 5.74
C GLY A 86 -3.25 12.49 5.96
N GLN A 87 -1.94 12.35 6.11
CA GLN A 87 -1.03 13.45 6.40
C GLN A 87 0.30 13.25 5.70
N GLN A 88 0.99 14.34 5.40
CA GLN A 88 2.34 14.28 4.88
C GLN A 88 3.27 13.59 5.90
N GLY A 89 4.14 12.71 5.42
CA GLY A 89 5.18 12.09 6.24
C GLY A 89 6.30 13.07 6.59
N SER A 90 7.42 12.55 7.12
CA SER A 90 8.60 13.35 7.45
C SER A 90 9.22 14.07 6.23
N ASN A 91 8.98 13.55 5.02
CA ASN A 91 9.44 14.11 3.76
C ASN A 91 8.27 14.60 2.91
N ALA A 92 8.51 15.62 2.07
CA ALA A 92 7.49 16.19 1.17
C ALA A 92 7.00 15.23 0.08
N THR A 93 7.75 14.15 -0.18
CA THR A 93 7.44 13.11 -1.16
C THR A 93 6.70 11.92 -0.57
N THR A 94 6.35 11.96 0.72
CA THR A 94 5.71 10.86 1.43
C THR A 94 4.34 11.30 1.98
N TRP A 95 3.33 10.45 1.81
CA TRP A 95 2.00 10.64 2.37
C TRP A 95 1.60 9.40 3.17
N VAL A 96 1.11 9.60 4.38
CA VAL A 96 0.80 8.53 5.32
C VAL A 96 -0.71 8.50 5.57
N THR A 97 -1.29 7.33 5.36
CA THR A 97 -2.68 7.00 5.63
C THR A 97 -2.75 5.95 6.74
N ASP A 98 -3.95 5.51 7.10
CA ASP A 98 -4.13 4.46 8.12
C ASP A 98 -3.55 3.10 7.68
N ASN A 99 -3.63 2.79 6.39
CA ASN A 99 -3.26 1.48 5.84
C ASN A 99 -1.94 1.50 5.08
N PHE A 100 -1.55 2.65 4.50
CA PHE A 100 -0.43 2.76 3.57
C PHE A 100 0.42 4.02 3.78
N THR A 101 1.71 3.89 3.48
CA THR A 101 2.60 5.03 3.20
C THR A 101 2.87 5.10 1.71
N TYR A 102 2.40 6.16 1.06
CA TYR A 102 2.65 6.46 -0.34
C TYR A 102 3.95 7.26 -0.50
N ASN A 103 4.73 6.93 -1.53
CA ASN A 103 5.92 7.69 -1.90
C ASN A 103 5.88 8.05 -3.39
N LEU A 104 6.13 9.33 -3.68
CA LEU A 104 6.25 9.84 -5.05
C LEU A 104 7.60 9.53 -5.67
N ALA A 105 8.60 9.37 -4.81
CA ALA A 105 10.00 9.20 -5.13
C ALA A 105 10.61 8.25 -4.09
N ASP A 106 11.30 7.20 -4.53
CA ASP A 106 12.05 6.31 -3.65
C ASP A 106 13.50 6.81 -3.51
N ASN A 107 14.09 6.69 -2.30
CA ASN A 107 15.49 7.05 -2.03
C ASN A 107 16.45 6.01 -2.66
N CYS A 108 16.60 6.01 -3.98
CA CYS A 108 17.63 5.18 -4.61
C CYS A 108 18.94 5.97 -4.71
N LEU A 109 19.96 5.53 -3.98
CA LEU A 109 21.33 6.05 -4.05
C LEU A 109 22.00 5.53 -5.32
N GLY A 110 21.99 6.30 -6.40
CA GLY A 110 22.84 6.05 -7.57
C GLY A 110 22.44 4.87 -8.48
N MET A 111 21.31 4.20 -8.23
CA MET A 111 20.70 3.26 -9.18
C MET A 111 19.31 3.79 -9.53
N LEU A 112 18.95 3.78 -10.82
CA LEU A 112 17.70 4.36 -11.32
C LEU A 112 16.50 3.94 -10.45
N CYS A 113 15.71 4.92 -9.98
CA CYS A 113 14.44 4.75 -9.26
C CYS A 113 13.35 4.16 -10.16
N VAL A 114 13.68 3.10 -10.88
CA VAL A 114 12.88 2.54 -11.94
C VAL A 114 12.59 1.07 -11.65
N VAL A 115 11.42 0.62 -12.07
CA VAL A 115 11.18 -0.80 -12.31
C VAL A 115 11.19 -0.92 -13.83
N ASN A 116 12.06 -1.76 -14.38
CA ASN A 116 12.20 -1.94 -15.84
C ASN A 116 12.49 -0.64 -16.63
N ALA A 117 13.26 0.30 -16.07
CA ALA A 117 13.54 1.62 -16.66
C ALA A 117 12.36 2.61 -16.73
N GLU A 118 11.22 2.31 -16.11
CA GLU A 118 10.06 3.20 -16.00
C GLU A 118 9.98 3.90 -14.63
N PRO A 119 9.57 5.18 -14.58
CA PRO A 119 9.33 5.86 -13.32
C PRO A 119 8.18 5.18 -12.57
N LYS A 120 8.24 5.19 -11.24
CA LYS A 120 7.24 4.49 -10.42
C LYS A 120 6.80 5.29 -9.22
N VAL A 121 5.59 5.04 -8.74
CA VAL A 121 5.13 5.46 -7.42
C VAL A 121 4.95 4.23 -6.55
N SER A 122 5.12 4.37 -5.23
CA SER A 122 5.08 3.22 -4.31
C SER A 122 4.09 3.42 -3.16
N ALA A 123 3.49 2.33 -2.69
CA ALA A 123 2.67 2.27 -1.50
C ALA A 123 3.17 1.14 -0.60
N ASN A 124 3.62 1.47 0.60
CA ASN A 124 4.04 0.49 1.60
C ASN A 124 2.89 0.19 2.57
N MET A 125 2.55 -1.09 2.75
CA MET A 125 1.51 -1.53 3.67
C MET A 125 1.94 -1.35 5.12
N LEU A 126 1.21 -0.54 5.89
CA LEU A 126 1.49 -0.28 7.31
C LEU A 126 0.76 -1.24 8.25
N ARG A 127 -0.36 -1.81 7.80
CA ARG A 127 -1.24 -2.67 8.60
C ARG A 127 -1.57 -3.95 7.87
N GLY A 128 -2.03 -4.93 8.65
CA GLY A 128 -2.51 -6.21 8.14
C GLY A 128 -1.47 -7.31 8.13
N ALA A 129 -1.89 -8.48 7.67
CA ALA A 129 -1.06 -9.67 7.60
C ALA A 129 0.16 -9.50 6.69
N TYR A 130 0.09 -8.60 5.69
CA TYR A 130 1.15 -8.35 4.72
C TYR A 130 1.89 -7.02 4.95
N LYS A 131 1.95 -6.57 6.20
CA LYS A 131 2.69 -5.35 6.57
C LYS A 131 4.12 -5.34 5.99
N GLY A 132 4.57 -4.19 5.53
CA GLY A 132 5.87 -3.98 4.92
C GLY A 132 5.94 -4.35 3.44
N THR A 133 4.91 -5.00 2.88
CA THR A 133 4.81 -5.24 1.45
C THR A 133 4.67 -3.91 0.73
N THR A 134 5.45 -3.71 -0.33
CA THR A 134 5.42 -2.49 -1.13
C THR A 134 4.82 -2.80 -2.49
N ILE A 135 3.82 -2.02 -2.88
CA ILE A 135 3.21 -2.06 -4.20
C ILE A 135 3.78 -0.90 -5.01
N TYR A 136 4.19 -1.15 -6.24
CA TYR A 136 4.66 -0.16 -7.20
C TYR A 136 3.68 -0.07 -8.36
N TYR A 137 3.60 1.11 -8.95
CA TYR A 137 2.87 1.35 -10.19
C TYR A 137 3.76 2.15 -11.14
N THR A 138 3.92 1.67 -12.38
CA THR A 138 4.78 2.28 -13.42
C THR A 138 3.99 3.03 -14.50
N GLY A 139 2.69 3.23 -14.32
CA GLY A 139 1.82 3.87 -15.31
C GLY A 139 0.95 2.87 -16.08
N ASN A 140 1.41 1.63 -16.23
CA ASN A 140 0.69 0.56 -16.91
C ASN A 140 0.46 -0.64 -16.01
N ASP A 141 1.51 -1.07 -15.30
CA ASP A 141 1.50 -2.31 -14.54
C ASP A 141 1.73 -2.08 -13.05
N PHE A 142 1.17 -3.00 -12.26
CA PHE A 142 1.42 -3.09 -10.82
C PHE A 142 2.47 -4.15 -10.53
N PHE A 143 3.45 -3.76 -9.72
CA PHE A 143 4.45 -4.68 -9.20
C PHE A 143 4.40 -4.72 -7.68
N CYS A 144 4.88 -5.81 -7.11
CA CYS A 144 4.92 -6.00 -5.66
C CYS A 144 6.32 -6.40 -5.23
N CYS A 145 6.71 -5.94 -4.04
CA CYS A 145 7.84 -6.48 -3.31
C CYS A 145 7.41 -6.96 -1.93
N PRO A 146 7.80 -8.19 -1.56
CA PRO A 146 7.41 -8.76 -0.29
C PRO A 146 8.05 -8.03 0.88
N GLY A 147 7.28 -7.87 1.95
CA GLY A 147 7.73 -7.29 3.21
C GLY A 147 8.05 -8.35 4.24
N THR A 148 7.31 -8.33 5.36
CA THR A 148 7.47 -9.31 6.45
C THR A 148 7.11 -10.74 6.03
N VAL A 149 6.27 -10.88 5.00
CA VAL A 149 5.78 -12.14 4.46
C VAL A 149 6.34 -12.30 3.05
N SER A 150 7.16 -13.33 2.84
CA SER A 150 7.89 -13.57 1.58
C SER A 150 6.97 -13.89 0.39
N ASP A 151 5.83 -14.53 0.63
CA ASP A 151 4.84 -14.91 -0.38
C ASP A 151 3.66 -13.92 -0.48
N SER A 152 3.82 -12.71 0.05
CA SER A 152 2.78 -11.68 0.04
C SER A 152 2.33 -11.31 -1.38
N CYS A 153 3.24 -11.18 -2.34
CA CYS A 153 2.90 -10.80 -3.72
C CYS A 153 2.02 -11.85 -4.41
N GLU A 154 2.34 -13.14 -4.25
CA GLU A 154 1.54 -14.25 -4.80
C GLU A 154 0.14 -14.26 -4.16
N ARG A 155 0.05 -14.11 -2.84
CA ARG A 155 -1.22 -14.08 -2.11
C ARG A 155 -2.10 -12.87 -2.44
N LEU A 156 -1.46 -11.77 -2.83
CA LEU A 156 -2.12 -10.55 -3.30
C LEU A 156 -2.40 -10.56 -4.80
N ASN A 157 -1.97 -11.61 -5.52
CA ASN A 157 -2.11 -11.74 -6.97
C ASN A 157 -1.46 -10.56 -7.72
N LEU A 158 -0.25 -10.18 -7.30
CA LEU A 158 0.55 -9.13 -7.93
C LEU A 158 1.87 -9.69 -8.44
N THR A 159 2.31 -9.20 -9.60
CA THR A 159 3.60 -9.58 -10.20
C THR A 159 4.74 -9.12 -9.30
N GLN A 160 5.62 -10.04 -8.91
CA GLN A 160 6.77 -9.69 -8.09
C GLN A 160 7.82 -8.95 -8.93
N ALA A 161 8.33 -7.83 -8.43
CA ALA A 161 9.39 -7.09 -9.10
C ALA A 161 10.72 -7.88 -9.02
N SER A 162 11.51 -7.84 -10.11
CA SER A 162 12.83 -8.49 -10.18
C SER A 162 13.85 -7.88 -9.21
N ASN A 163 13.77 -6.56 -8.99
CA ASN A 163 14.65 -5.80 -8.10
C ASN A 163 13.88 -5.29 -6.87
N CYS A 164 13.52 -6.21 -5.98
CA CYS A 164 13.08 -5.85 -4.66
C CYS A 164 14.29 -5.44 -3.82
N SER A 165 14.60 -4.13 -3.83
CA SER A 165 15.55 -3.54 -2.88
C SER A 165 15.02 -3.74 -1.47
N LEU A 166 15.32 -4.90 -0.89
CA LEU A 166 15.17 -5.17 0.53
C LEU A 166 15.92 -4.05 1.26
N LYS A 167 15.20 -3.11 1.87
CA LYS A 167 15.74 -2.35 2.99
C LYS A 167 15.99 -3.37 4.11
N LYS A 168 17.12 -4.08 4.04
CA LYS A 168 17.80 -4.62 5.21
C LYS A 168 18.44 -3.40 5.87
N PHE A 169 17.72 -2.83 6.83
CA PHE A 169 18.34 -2.13 7.94
C PHE A 169 18.28 -3.08 9.13
#